data_AF-A0A258BM24-F1
#
_entry.id   AF-A0A258BM24-F1
#
_cell.length_a   1.000
_cell.length_b   1.000
_cell.length_c   1.000
_cell.angle_alpha   90.00
_cell.angle_beta   90.00
_cell.angle_gamma   90.00
#
_symmetry.space_group_name_H-M   'P 1'
#
loop_
_entity.id
_entity.type
_entity.pdbx_description
1 polymer ?
#
loop_
_entity_poly.entity_id
_entity_poly.type
_entity_poly.pdbx_seq_one_letter_code
_entity_poly.pdbx_strand_id
1 'polypeptide(L)'
;MSDPDRHHFLPQFYLSRWANGQGQLSTYFGTTLIPGLVELPQMKVDIARMDWRVFHFRDGPYGLVTSDFPICMLPGLASPDCLVSLPLSPTAIFLASYSTDLLNQLDALQPPALIDSANRISIQSAQRYVYADNRQYYDLVDRFLEPVSREPE
;
A
#
# COMPACT_ATOMS: atom_id res chain seq x y z
N MET A 1 -39.19 -5.18 -8.77
CA MET A 1 -37.84 -5.40 -8.20
C MET A 1 -37.46 -4.10 -7.52
N SER A 2 -37.30 -4.13 -6.20
CA SER A 2 -36.98 -2.95 -5.38
C SER A 2 -35.58 -2.41 -5.71
N ASP A 3 -35.49 -1.10 -5.91
CA ASP A 3 -34.24 -0.33 -5.98
C ASP A 3 -33.45 -0.53 -4.66
N PRO A 4 -32.15 -0.85 -4.66
CA PRO A 4 -31.43 -1.00 -3.41
C PRO A 4 -31.22 0.37 -2.75
N ASP A 5 -31.62 0.44 -1.48
CA ASP A 5 -31.52 1.63 -0.63
C ASP A 5 -30.12 2.26 -0.66
N ARG A 6 -30.09 3.56 -0.92
CA ARG A 6 -28.89 4.40 -0.92
C ARG A 6 -28.28 4.47 0.48
N HIS A 7 -27.17 3.79 0.73
CA HIS A 7 -26.31 4.10 1.87
C HIS A 7 -24.84 4.05 1.46
N HIS A 8 -24.25 5.24 1.26
CA HIS A 8 -22.89 5.67 1.62
C HIS A 8 -22.50 6.87 0.74
N PHE A 9 -22.91 8.08 1.14
CA PHE A 9 -22.39 9.31 0.55
C PHE A 9 -20.97 9.53 1.07
N LEU A 10 -19.96 9.29 0.22
CA LEU A 10 -18.62 9.81 0.44
C LEU A 10 -18.62 11.30 0.06
N PRO A 11 -18.24 12.22 0.97
CA PRO A 11 -18.17 13.64 0.66
C PRO A 11 -17.29 13.93 -0.57
N GLN A 12 -17.73 14.85 -1.45
CA GLN A 12 -17.05 15.17 -2.71
C GLN A 12 -15.58 15.59 -2.56
N PHE A 13 -15.19 16.15 -1.40
CA PHE A 13 -13.80 16.53 -1.15
C PHE A 13 -12.83 15.33 -0.99
N TYR A 14 -13.32 14.14 -0.60
CA TYR A 14 -12.50 12.92 -0.62
C TYR A 14 -12.27 12.40 -2.03
N LEU A 15 -13.17 12.76 -2.94
CA LEU A 15 -13.27 12.25 -4.30
C LEU A 15 -12.61 13.18 -5.32
N SER A 16 -12.34 14.43 -4.95
CA SER A 16 -11.75 15.45 -5.82
C SER A 16 -10.33 15.11 -6.30
N ARG A 17 -9.53 14.42 -5.48
CA ARG A 17 -8.18 13.96 -5.87
C ARG A 17 -8.19 12.76 -6.84
N TRP A 18 -9.35 12.11 -6.95
CA TRP A 18 -9.59 10.95 -7.82
C TRP A 18 -10.49 11.32 -9.01
N ALA A 19 -10.76 12.61 -9.17
CA ALA A 19 -11.48 13.15 -10.29
C ALA A 19 -10.49 13.43 -11.43
N ASN A 20 -10.87 13.09 -12.65
CA ASN A 20 -10.12 13.55 -13.82
C ASN A 20 -10.15 15.10 -13.91
N GLY A 21 -9.42 15.68 -14.85
CA GLY A 21 -9.42 17.14 -15.08
C GLY A 21 -10.80 17.74 -15.42
N GLN A 22 -11.84 16.91 -15.57
CA GLN A 22 -13.23 17.30 -15.79
C GLN A 22 -14.14 17.08 -14.56
N GLY A 23 -13.57 16.74 -13.39
CA GLY A 23 -14.32 16.57 -12.14
C GLY A 23 -15.09 15.25 -12.03
N GLN A 24 -14.86 14.28 -12.93
CA GLN A 24 -15.54 12.99 -12.91
C GLN A 24 -14.77 11.97 -12.08
N LEU A 25 -15.48 11.32 -11.17
CA LEU A 25 -14.99 10.23 -10.35
C LEU A 25 -14.65 8.98 -11.16
N SER A 26 -13.44 8.45 -10.96
CA SER A 26 -13.10 7.11 -11.43
C SER A 26 -13.81 6.06 -10.56
N THR A 27 -15.06 5.76 -10.89
CA THR A 27 -15.81 4.65 -10.29
C THR A 27 -15.02 3.35 -10.49
N TYR A 28 -14.98 2.51 -9.46
CA TYR A 28 -14.29 1.20 -9.43
C TYR A 28 -12.77 1.21 -9.23
N PHE A 29 -12.14 2.31 -8.83
CA PHE A 29 -10.67 2.38 -8.66
C PHE A 29 -10.06 1.20 -7.88
N GLY A 30 -10.63 0.71 -6.76
CA GLY A 30 -10.07 -0.47 -6.09
C GLY A 30 -10.02 -1.75 -6.96
N THR A 31 -11.01 -1.92 -7.85
CA THR A 31 -11.12 -3.05 -8.78
C THR A 31 -10.61 -2.74 -10.19
N THR A 32 -10.36 -1.48 -10.53
CA THR A 32 -9.83 -1.02 -11.82
C THR A 32 -8.44 -0.41 -11.70
N LEU A 33 -7.90 -0.25 -10.50
CA LEU A 33 -6.53 0.19 -10.28
C LEU A 33 -5.62 -0.90 -10.81
N ILE A 34 -5.62 -2.09 -10.21
CA ILE A 34 -4.77 -3.20 -10.70
C ILE A 34 -5.02 -3.46 -12.21
N PRO A 35 -6.26 -3.65 -12.70
CA PRO A 35 -6.49 -3.82 -14.14
C PRO A 35 -6.11 -2.61 -15.00
N GLY A 36 -6.32 -1.39 -14.52
CA GLY A 36 -5.99 -0.15 -15.24
C GLY A 36 -4.50 0.15 -15.27
N LEU A 37 -3.77 -0.16 -14.18
CA LEU A 37 -2.31 -0.17 -14.13
C LEU A 37 -1.76 -1.21 -15.11
N VAL A 38 -2.42 -2.36 -15.20
CA VAL A 38 -2.14 -3.37 -16.23
C VAL A 38 -2.50 -2.83 -17.61
N GLU A 39 -3.56 -2.07 -17.82
CA GLU A 39 -3.90 -1.53 -19.15
C GLU A 39 -2.96 -0.42 -19.63
N LEU A 40 -2.22 0.24 -18.74
CA LEU A 40 -1.17 1.19 -19.10
C LEU A 40 0.07 0.46 -19.63
N PRO A 41 0.37 0.52 -20.95
CA PRO A 41 1.43 -0.30 -21.55
C PRO A 41 2.81 -0.03 -20.94
N GLN A 42 3.06 1.23 -20.55
CA GLN A 42 4.31 1.64 -19.91
C GLN A 42 4.47 0.98 -18.53
N MET A 43 3.41 0.98 -17.70
CA MET A 43 3.47 0.40 -16.34
C MET A 43 3.64 -1.11 -16.37
N LYS A 44 2.99 -1.81 -17.31
CA LYS A 44 3.24 -3.24 -17.56
C LYS A 44 4.71 -3.52 -17.80
N VAL A 45 5.32 -2.78 -18.73
CA VAL A 45 6.72 -2.95 -19.12
C VAL A 45 7.64 -2.63 -17.94
N ASP A 46 7.33 -1.58 -17.21
CA ASP A 46 8.09 -1.11 -16.05
C ASP A 46 8.08 -2.13 -14.91
N ILE A 47 6.91 -2.62 -14.49
CA ILE A 47 6.80 -3.62 -13.43
C ILE A 47 7.39 -4.95 -13.90
N ALA A 48 7.14 -5.39 -15.13
CA ALA A 48 7.68 -6.65 -15.66
C ALA A 48 9.22 -6.72 -15.73
N ARG A 49 9.90 -5.56 -15.70
CA ARG A 49 11.37 -5.47 -15.69
C ARG A 49 11.97 -5.52 -14.28
N MET A 50 11.15 -5.41 -13.23
CA MET A 50 11.62 -5.49 -11.86
C MET A 50 11.95 -6.94 -11.48
N ASP A 51 12.86 -7.11 -10.53
CA ASP A 51 12.96 -8.36 -9.77
C ASP A 51 11.79 -8.44 -8.80
N TRP A 52 11.10 -9.59 -8.75
CA TRP A 52 9.88 -9.80 -7.98
C TRP A 52 10.11 -10.88 -6.95
N ARG A 53 9.80 -10.60 -5.69
CA ARG A 53 9.97 -11.55 -4.61
C ARG A 53 8.80 -11.50 -3.64
N VAL A 54 8.47 -12.68 -3.10
CA VAL A 54 7.56 -12.80 -1.96
C VAL A 54 8.39 -13.19 -0.75
N PHE A 55 8.40 -12.32 0.25
CA PHE A 55 9.11 -12.56 1.49
C PHE A 55 8.14 -13.18 2.48
N HIS A 56 8.56 -14.25 3.14
CA HIS A 56 7.76 -14.97 4.11
C HIS A 56 8.36 -14.84 5.50
N PHE A 57 7.52 -14.46 6.47
CA PHE A 57 7.91 -14.32 7.86
C PHE A 57 7.25 -15.42 8.69
N ARG A 58 8.06 -16.16 9.45
CA ARG A 58 7.57 -17.17 10.41
C ARG A 58 7.58 -16.66 11.85
N ASP A 59 8.44 -15.69 12.12
CA ASP A 59 8.76 -15.19 13.46
C ASP A 59 8.72 -13.65 13.48
N GLY A 60 8.11 -13.08 14.52
CA GLY A 60 8.01 -11.64 14.74
C GLY A 60 7.08 -11.32 15.92
N PRO A 61 7.26 -10.17 16.61
CA PRO A 61 6.38 -9.76 17.70
C PRO A 61 4.95 -9.48 17.22
N TYR A 62 4.78 -9.20 15.93
CA TYR A 62 3.52 -8.97 15.23
C TYR A 62 3.73 -9.21 13.73
N GLY A 63 2.64 -9.50 13.01
CA GLY A 63 2.64 -9.73 11.57
C GLY A 63 2.50 -8.45 10.74
N LEU A 64 2.28 -8.63 9.45
CA LEU A 64 1.96 -7.54 8.53
C LEU A 64 0.51 -7.10 8.64
N VAL A 65 0.31 -5.78 8.53
CA VAL A 65 -1.01 -5.17 8.31
C VAL A 65 -1.14 -4.73 6.86
N THR A 66 -2.37 -4.55 6.41
CA THR A 66 -2.67 -3.96 5.09
C THR A 66 -3.71 -2.85 5.24
N SER A 67 -4.13 -2.21 4.16
CA SER A 67 -5.08 -1.10 4.22
C SER A 67 -6.00 -1.06 3.01
N ASP A 68 -6.90 -0.07 2.99
CA ASP A 68 -7.71 0.27 1.83
C ASP A 68 -6.90 0.90 0.68
N PHE A 69 -5.59 1.08 0.86
CA PHE A 69 -4.61 1.44 -0.19
C PHE A 69 -3.34 0.56 -0.08
N PRO A 70 -3.45 -0.74 -0.42
CA PRO A 70 -2.46 -1.74 -0.02
C PRO A 70 -1.20 -1.78 -0.89
N ILE A 71 -1.24 -1.21 -2.10
CA ILE A 71 -0.10 -1.16 -3.02
C ILE A 71 0.58 0.19 -2.87
N CYS A 72 1.84 0.17 -2.46
CA CYS A 72 2.67 1.36 -2.36
C CYS A 72 3.83 1.27 -3.35
N MET A 73 4.07 2.36 -4.10
CA MET A 73 5.19 2.49 -5.02
C MET A 73 6.04 3.65 -4.53
N LEU A 74 7.24 3.37 -4.04
CA LEU A 74 8.07 4.33 -3.33
C LEU A 74 9.43 4.48 -4.01
N PRO A 75 9.87 5.71 -4.38
CA PRO A 75 9.11 6.95 -4.36
C PRO A 75 8.05 7.05 -5.49
N GLY A 76 8.09 6.12 -6.44
CA GLY A 76 7.14 6.03 -7.55
C GLY A 76 7.73 5.22 -8.70
N LEU A 77 6.88 4.68 -9.58
CA LEU A 77 7.29 3.69 -10.59
C LEU A 77 8.36 4.19 -11.58
N ALA A 78 8.35 5.48 -11.90
CA ALA A 78 9.34 6.06 -12.82
C ALA A 78 10.75 6.18 -12.23
N SER A 79 10.91 5.96 -10.91
CA SER A 79 12.22 6.02 -10.25
C SER A 79 12.99 4.70 -10.45
N PRO A 80 14.29 4.74 -10.76
CA PRO A 80 15.12 3.54 -10.78
C PRO A 80 15.22 2.88 -9.39
N ASP A 81 14.98 3.64 -8.33
CA ASP A 81 14.98 3.16 -6.94
C ASP A 81 13.58 2.73 -6.48
N CYS A 82 12.62 2.60 -7.40
CA CYS A 82 11.26 2.22 -7.05
C CYS A 82 11.23 0.88 -6.33
N LEU A 83 10.56 0.87 -5.18
CA LEU A 83 10.11 -0.31 -4.47
C LEU A 83 8.58 -0.35 -4.52
N VAL A 84 8.05 -1.38 -5.17
CA VAL A 84 6.65 -1.78 -5.04
C VAL A 84 6.53 -2.64 -3.79
N SER A 85 5.61 -2.29 -2.90
CA SER A 85 5.32 -3.01 -1.68
C SER A 85 3.83 -3.33 -1.58
N LEU A 86 3.52 -4.60 -1.33
CA LEU A 86 2.15 -5.09 -1.20
C LEU A 86 2.08 -6.22 -0.17
N PRO A 87 1.55 -5.97 1.04
CA PRO A 87 1.25 -7.03 2.00
C PRO A 87 0.19 -7.99 1.42
N LEU A 88 0.50 -9.29 1.40
CA LEU A 88 -0.39 -10.34 0.87
C LEU A 88 -1.15 -11.06 1.99
N SER A 89 -0.51 -11.20 3.14
CA SER A 89 -1.06 -11.83 4.34
C SER A 89 -0.30 -11.32 5.57
N PRO A 90 -0.72 -11.68 6.79
CA PRO A 90 0.04 -11.35 8.00
C PRO A 90 1.49 -11.87 8.02
N THR A 91 1.83 -12.82 7.15
CA THR A 91 3.14 -13.50 7.11
C THR A 91 3.81 -13.43 5.75
N ALA A 92 3.25 -12.70 4.78
CA ALA A 92 3.79 -12.62 3.43
C ALA A 92 3.64 -11.22 2.82
N ILE A 93 4.72 -10.72 2.22
CA ILE A 93 4.74 -9.46 1.48
C ILE A 93 5.34 -9.66 0.09
N PHE A 94 4.70 -9.06 -0.91
CA PHE A 94 5.25 -8.92 -2.24
C PHE A 94 6.10 -7.65 -2.31
N LEU A 95 7.33 -7.80 -2.80
CA LEU A 95 8.25 -6.71 -3.07
C LEU A 95 8.74 -6.81 -4.51
N ALA A 96 8.75 -5.68 -5.22
CA ALA A 96 9.38 -5.59 -6.53
C ALA A 96 10.22 -4.32 -6.67
N SER A 97 11.40 -4.45 -7.27
CA SER A 97 12.28 -3.30 -7.53
C SER A 97 13.12 -3.52 -8.77
N TYR A 98 13.55 -2.43 -9.40
CA TYR A 98 14.59 -2.51 -10.45
C TYR A 98 15.96 -2.90 -9.89
N SER A 99 16.20 -2.66 -8.59
CA SER A 99 17.46 -2.98 -7.92
C SER A 99 17.36 -4.33 -7.22
N THR A 100 17.96 -5.35 -7.83
CA THR A 100 18.14 -6.67 -7.19
C THR A 100 18.95 -6.57 -5.89
N ASP A 101 19.93 -5.65 -5.84
CA ASP A 101 20.75 -5.43 -4.66
C ASP A 101 19.94 -4.88 -3.50
N LEU A 102 18.98 -3.98 -3.76
CA LEU A 102 18.03 -3.52 -2.74
C LEU A 102 17.23 -4.69 -2.18
N LEU A 103 16.69 -5.57 -3.04
CA LEU A 103 15.94 -6.72 -2.58
C LEU A 103 16.81 -7.71 -1.79
N ASN A 104 18.07 -7.91 -2.18
CA ASN A 104 19.02 -8.71 -1.41
C ASN A 104 19.30 -8.11 -0.03
N GLN A 105 19.42 -6.78 0.06
CA GLN A 105 19.60 -6.10 1.34
C GLN A 105 18.37 -6.24 2.23
N LEU A 106 17.16 -6.09 1.67
CA LEU A 106 15.91 -6.27 2.40
C LEU A 106 15.76 -7.71 2.90
N ASP A 107 16.16 -8.70 2.11
CA ASP A 107 16.09 -10.13 2.47
C ASP A 107 17.06 -10.48 3.61
N ALA A 108 18.19 -9.76 3.69
CA ALA A 108 19.16 -9.89 4.75
C ALA A 108 18.78 -9.14 6.04
N LEU A 109 17.73 -8.30 6.02
CA LEU A 109 17.27 -7.60 7.23
C LEU A 109 16.64 -8.58 8.23
N GLN A 110 16.72 -8.21 9.51
CA GLN A 110 15.95 -8.92 10.53
C GLN A 110 14.44 -8.72 10.30
N PRO A 111 13.62 -9.78 10.37
CA PRO A 111 12.20 -9.71 10.06
C PRO A 111 11.44 -8.56 10.74
N PRO A 112 11.65 -8.24 12.03
CA PRO A 112 10.91 -7.15 12.68
C PRO A 112 11.12 -5.79 12.02
N ALA A 113 12.34 -5.48 11.53
CA ALA A 113 12.64 -4.19 10.90
C ALA A 113 11.92 -4.03 9.55
N LEU A 114 11.86 -5.11 8.76
CA LEU A 114 11.15 -5.11 7.48
C LEU A 114 9.64 -5.05 7.69
N ILE A 115 9.11 -5.81 8.65
CA ILE A 115 7.69 -5.80 9.03
C ILE A 115 7.28 -4.40 9.51
N ASP A 116 8.06 -3.76 10.38
CA ASP A 116 7.79 -2.39 10.85
C ASP A 116 7.75 -1.38 9.71
N SER A 117 8.72 -1.46 8.80
CA SER A 117 8.79 -0.57 7.64
C SER A 117 7.56 -0.74 6.73
N ALA A 118 7.20 -1.99 6.43
CA ALA A 118 6.03 -2.33 5.61
C ALA A 118 4.71 -1.91 6.27
N ASN A 119 4.58 -2.13 7.58
CA ASN A 119 3.40 -1.73 8.34
C ASN A 119 3.25 -0.22 8.38
N ARG A 120 4.34 0.51 8.63
CA ARG A 120 4.35 1.97 8.60
C ARG A 120 3.87 2.48 7.24
N ILE A 121 4.39 1.95 6.15
CA ILE A 121 3.97 2.30 4.77
C ILE A 121 2.47 2.04 4.59
N SER A 122 2.00 0.85 4.97
CA SER A 122 0.59 0.44 4.78
C SER A 122 -0.39 1.26 5.62
N ILE A 123 0.02 1.67 6.83
CA ILE A 123 -0.78 2.51 7.72
C ILE A 123 -0.80 3.95 7.24
N GLN A 124 0.36 4.49 6.83
CA GLN A 124 0.46 5.86 6.34
C GLN A 124 -0.21 6.06 4.97
N SER A 125 -0.31 4.99 4.17
CA SER A 125 -1.05 5.01 2.90
C SER A 125 -2.56 4.90 3.09
N ALA A 126 -3.01 4.36 4.24
CA ALA A 126 -4.42 4.11 4.52
C ALA A 126 -5.23 5.41 4.40
N GLN A 127 -6.35 5.33 3.67
CA GLN A 127 -7.26 6.47 3.53
C GLN A 127 -8.31 6.46 4.63
N ARG A 128 -8.77 5.27 5.02
CA ARG A 128 -9.82 5.12 6.03
C ARG A 128 -9.67 3.89 6.90
N TYR A 129 -9.15 2.78 6.36
CA TYR A 129 -9.12 1.52 7.08
C TYR A 129 -7.74 0.85 7.01
N VAL A 130 -7.31 0.36 8.17
CA VAL A 130 -6.20 -0.57 8.31
C VAL A 130 -6.80 -1.93 8.68
N TYR A 131 -6.33 -2.98 8.02
CA TYR A 131 -6.75 -4.35 8.24
C TYR A 131 -5.60 -5.16 8.85
N ALA A 132 -5.89 -5.89 9.92
CA ALA A 132 -4.96 -6.77 10.59
C ALA A 132 -5.66 -8.08 10.99
N ASP A 133 -4.88 -9.13 11.26
CA ASP A 133 -5.42 -10.45 11.61
C ASP A 133 -5.94 -10.56 13.05
N ASN A 134 -5.51 -9.66 13.94
CA ASN A 134 -6.01 -9.60 15.30
C ASN A 134 -5.98 -8.16 15.87
N ARG A 135 -6.40 -8.00 17.12
CA ARG A 135 -6.54 -6.68 17.79
C ARG A 135 -5.26 -6.16 18.44
N GLN A 136 -4.17 -6.91 18.46
CA GLN A 136 -2.92 -6.48 19.11
C GLN A 136 -2.21 -5.33 18.37
N TYR A 137 -2.71 -4.96 17.19
CA TYR A 137 -2.11 -3.92 16.33
C TYR A 137 -2.67 -2.53 16.59
N TYR A 138 -3.62 -2.33 17.53
CA TYR A 138 -4.15 -0.99 17.83
C TYR A 138 -3.03 -0.03 18.25
N ASP A 139 -2.16 -0.44 19.18
CA ASP A 139 -1.03 0.38 19.62
C ASP A 139 -0.05 0.69 18.47
N LEU A 140 0.14 -0.27 17.56
CA LEU A 140 1.01 -0.11 16.39
C LEU A 140 0.40 0.86 15.36
N VAL A 141 -0.91 0.78 15.15
CA VAL A 141 -1.66 1.69 14.28
C VAL A 141 -1.62 3.10 14.85
N ASP A 142 -1.92 3.26 16.13
CA ASP A 142 -1.90 4.56 16.81
C ASP A 142 -0.50 5.19 16.72
N ARG A 143 0.56 4.42 17.01
CA ARG A 143 1.96 4.86 16.90
C ARG A 143 2.33 5.39 15.51
N PHE A 144 1.79 4.80 14.45
CA PHE A 144 2.12 5.19 13.07
C PHE A 144 1.15 6.20 12.44
N LEU A 145 -0.02 6.40 13.06
CA LEU A 145 -0.96 7.47 12.72
C LEU A 145 -0.62 8.80 13.41
N GLU A 146 0.09 8.78 14.54
CA GLU A 146 0.52 10.01 15.21
C GLU A 146 1.27 10.90 14.20
N PRO A 147 0.83 12.16 14.00
CA PRO A 147 1.55 13.06 13.13
C PRO A 147 2.92 13.25 13.75
N VAL A 148 3.98 12.98 12.97
CA VAL A 148 5.34 13.43 13.30
C VAL A 148 5.20 14.88 13.72
N SER A 149 5.45 15.17 15.00
CA SER A 149 5.34 16.49 15.60
C SER A 149 5.96 17.49 14.63
N ARG A 150 5.15 18.40 14.07
CA ARG A 150 5.66 19.49 13.24
C ARG A 150 6.73 20.18 14.08
N GLU A 151 7.96 20.24 13.58
CA GLU A 151 9.00 21.07 14.19
C GLU A 151 8.44 22.49 14.38
N PRO A 152 8.69 23.14 15.53
CA PRO A 152 8.24 24.50 15.74
C PRO A 152 8.99 25.42 14.78
N GLU A 153 8.26 26.32 14.12
CA GLU A 153 8.81 27.44 13.34
C GLU A 153 9.77 28.32 14.16
#